data_AF-A0A7J7G3X5-F1
#
_entry.id   AF-A0A7J7G3X5-F1
#
_cell.length_a   1.000
_cell.length_b   1.000
_cell.length_c   1.000
_cell.angle_alpha   90.00
_cell.angle_beta   90.00
_cell.angle_gamma   90.00
#
_symmetry.space_group_name_H-M   'P 1'
#
loop_
_entity.id
_entity.type
_entity.pdbx_description
1 polymer ?
#
loop_
_entity_poly.entity_id
_entity_poly.type
_entity_poly.pdbx_seq_one_letter_code
_entity_poly.pdbx_strand_id
1 'polypeptide(L)'
;MTEEYKDTTEAAIASTRIITDSCVRSQTVKRLIYTASVIDFFLAYIKSKTLAEKEVLSYNEIQHGKLEVVSLACALVGGDILLSYLPATCTLSAIISQLTSNLPYYNALRFLQEFLGSIPLLHIDDVCEAHIFCMEKQSLRGRFICENYPQLRISPE
;
A
#
# COMPACT_ATOMS: atom_id res chain seq x y z
N MET A 1 -22.01 -2.38 -23.12
CA MET A 1 -21.07 -1.62 -22.26
C MET A 1 -19.77 -2.39 -22.31
N THR A 2 -18.83 -1.99 -23.16
CA THR A 2 -17.53 -2.65 -23.26
C THR A 2 -16.70 -2.24 -22.05
N GLU A 3 -16.36 -3.19 -21.18
CA GLU A 3 -15.41 -2.93 -20.10
C GLU A 3 -14.08 -2.50 -20.73
N GLU A 4 -13.62 -1.30 -20.39
CA GLU A 4 -12.39 -0.68 -20.93
C GLU A 4 -11.12 -1.44 -20.49
N TYR A 5 -11.23 -2.25 -19.44
CA TYR A 5 -10.15 -3.07 -18.88
C TYR A 5 -10.60 -4.51 -18.73
N LYS A 6 -9.67 -5.45 -18.94
CA LYS A 6 -9.92 -6.89 -18.87
C LYS A 6 -10.04 -7.40 -17.43
N ASP A 7 -9.32 -6.78 -16.50
CA ASP A 7 -9.37 -7.11 -15.07
C ASP A 7 -8.96 -5.92 -14.18
N THR A 8 -9.13 -6.08 -12.86
CA THR A 8 -8.78 -5.06 -11.85
C THR A 8 -7.28 -4.78 -11.74
N THR A 9 -6.43 -5.71 -12.19
CA THR A 9 -4.98 -5.55 -12.21
C THR A 9 -4.56 -4.63 -13.34
N GLU A 10 -5.10 -4.84 -14.54
CA GLU A 10 -4.87 -3.97 -15.70
C GLU A 10 -5.34 -2.55 -15.41
N ALA A 11 -6.53 -2.38 -14.82
CA ALA A 11 -7.01 -1.07 -14.40
C ALA A 11 -6.09 -0.41 -13.35
N ALA A 12 -5.56 -1.17 -12.39
CA ALA A 12 -4.62 -0.66 -11.39
C ALA A 12 -3.29 -0.20 -12.01
N ILE A 13 -2.73 -0.96 -12.95
CA ILE A 13 -1.49 -0.62 -13.66
C ILE A 13 -1.71 0.60 -14.57
N ALA A 14 -2.81 0.61 -15.33
CA ALA A 14 -3.12 1.71 -16.22
C ALA A 14 -3.32 3.03 -15.46
N SER A 15 -4.04 2.99 -14.33
CA SER A 15 -4.26 4.17 -13.49
C SER A 15 -2.97 4.70 -12.89
N THR A 16 -2.11 3.84 -12.34
CA THR A 16 -0.82 4.30 -11.79
C THR A 16 0.09 4.89 -12.85
N ARG A 17 0.11 4.31 -14.05
CA ARG A 17 0.84 4.84 -15.19
C ARG A 17 0.37 6.25 -15.58
N ILE A 18 -0.95 6.44 -15.73
CA ILE A 18 -1.54 7.73 -16.09
C ILE A 18 -1.20 8.81 -15.04
N ILE A 19 -1.33 8.49 -13.75
CA ILE A 19 -1.00 9.43 -12.66
C ILE A 19 0.49 9.78 -12.69
N THR A 20 1.35 8.78 -12.82
CA THR A 20 2.81 8.99 -12.83
C THR A 20 3.24 9.82 -14.03
N ASP A 21 2.72 9.53 -15.22
CA ASP A 21 2.95 10.33 -16.43
C ASP A 21 2.46 11.77 -16.27
N SER A 22 1.35 11.99 -15.55
CA SER A 22 0.87 13.32 -15.22
C SER A 22 1.84 14.07 -14.31
N CYS A 23 2.32 13.43 -13.24
CA CYS A 23 3.31 14.01 -12.32
C CYS A 23 4.61 14.38 -13.06
N VAL A 24 5.10 13.48 -13.91
CA VAL A 24 6.27 13.72 -14.76
C VAL A 24 6.05 14.91 -15.68
N ARG A 25 4.93 14.96 -16.42
CA ARG A 25 4.66 16.06 -17.36
C ARG A 25 4.51 17.41 -16.66
N SER A 26 3.98 17.42 -15.43
CA SER A 26 3.79 18.65 -14.66
C SER A 26 5.11 19.31 -14.27
N GLN A 27 6.19 18.53 -14.02
CA GLN A 27 7.48 19.03 -13.52
C GLN A 27 7.41 19.79 -12.17
N THR A 28 6.24 19.85 -11.52
CA THR A 28 6.05 20.46 -10.20
C THR A 28 6.19 19.45 -9.06
N VAL A 29 5.85 18.20 -9.34
CA VAL A 29 5.90 17.10 -8.37
C VAL A 29 7.31 16.54 -8.34
N LYS A 30 7.99 16.71 -7.20
CA LYS A 30 9.35 16.18 -7.00
C LYS A 30 9.33 14.72 -6.55
N ARG A 31 8.31 14.32 -5.80
CA ARG A 31 8.19 12.98 -5.21
C ARG A 31 6.78 12.43 -5.33
N LEU A 32 6.69 11.17 -5.72
CA LEU A 32 5.47 10.37 -5.73
C LEU A 32 5.64 9.22 -4.75
N ILE A 33 4.72 9.12 -3.79
CA ILE A 33 4.66 7.99 -2.84
C ILE A 33 3.53 7.07 -3.27
N TYR A 34 3.86 5.81 -3.53
CA TYR A 34 2.91 4.75 -3.82
C TYR A 34 2.69 3.89 -2.58
N THR A 35 1.45 3.81 -2.10
CA THR A 35 1.09 2.92 -1.00
C THR A 35 0.88 1.50 -1.54
N ALA A 36 1.89 0.67 -1.38
CA ALA A 36 1.85 -0.75 -1.69
C ALA A 36 1.27 -1.54 -0.51
N SER A 37 0.86 -2.78 -0.80
CA SER A 37 0.45 -3.74 0.23
C SER A 37 1.32 -4.98 0.11
N VAL A 38 1.83 -5.44 1.25
CA VAL A 38 2.57 -6.71 1.36
C VAL A 38 1.66 -7.91 1.55
N ILE A 39 0.44 -7.69 2.05
CA ILE A 39 -0.48 -8.78 2.42
C ILE A 39 -1.93 -8.40 2.17
N ASP A 40 -2.71 -9.36 1.67
CA ASP A 40 -4.16 -9.28 1.57
C ASP A 40 -4.73 -10.70 1.60
N PHE A 41 -6.01 -10.84 1.92
CA PHE A 41 -6.70 -12.12 1.88
C PHE A 41 -6.91 -12.63 0.44
N PHE A 42 -6.95 -11.71 -0.54
CA PHE A 42 -7.21 -12.04 -1.93
C PHE A 42 -5.92 -11.96 -2.78
N LEU A 43 -5.50 -13.10 -3.35
CA LEU A 43 -4.36 -13.17 -4.27
C LEU A 43 -4.49 -12.22 -5.47
N ALA A 44 -5.71 -11.97 -5.95
CA ALA A 44 -5.97 -11.02 -7.03
C ALA A 44 -5.59 -9.59 -6.63
N TYR A 45 -5.86 -9.20 -5.38
CA TYR A 45 -5.48 -7.89 -4.85
C TYR A 45 -3.96 -7.77 -4.71
N ILE A 46 -3.30 -8.79 -4.13
CA ILE A 46 -1.83 -8.82 -4.02
C ILE A 46 -1.20 -8.68 -5.40
N LYS A 47 -1.63 -9.51 -6.37
CA LYS A 47 -1.12 -9.42 -7.75
C LYS A 47 -1.32 -8.03 -8.37
N SER A 48 -2.51 -7.46 -8.21
CA SER A 48 -2.83 -6.11 -8.69
C SER A 48 -1.90 -5.06 -8.11
N LYS A 49 -1.73 -5.04 -6.78
CA LYS A 49 -0.86 -4.08 -6.08
C LYS A 49 0.61 -4.28 -6.38
N THR A 50 1.10 -5.52 -6.42
CA THR A 50 2.51 -5.81 -6.74
C THR A 50 2.87 -5.43 -8.17
N LEU A 51 2.00 -5.71 -9.15
CA LEU A 51 2.26 -5.32 -10.54
C LEU A 51 2.18 -3.80 -10.73
N ALA A 52 1.22 -3.14 -10.10
CA ALA A 52 1.12 -1.69 -10.12
C ALA A 52 2.30 -1.00 -9.41
N GLU A 53 2.79 -1.57 -8.30
CA GLU A 53 4.02 -1.13 -7.60
C GLU A 53 5.23 -1.23 -8.52
N LYS A 54 5.42 -2.37 -9.19
CA LYS A 54 6.54 -2.61 -10.11
C LYS A 54 6.55 -1.61 -11.26
N GLU A 55 5.37 -1.33 -11.83
CA GLU A 55 5.23 -0.32 -12.89
C GLU A 55 5.70 1.05 -12.39
N VAL A 56 5.20 1.49 -11.23
CA VAL A 56 5.53 2.80 -10.66
C VAL A 56 7.02 2.90 -10.32
N LEU A 57 7.62 1.86 -9.74
CA LEU A 57 9.04 1.84 -9.41
C LEU A 57 9.95 1.87 -10.66
N SER A 58 9.51 1.33 -11.80
CA SER A 58 10.29 1.34 -13.05
C SER A 58 10.60 2.77 -13.54
N TYR A 59 9.79 3.76 -13.16
CA TYR A 59 10.02 5.17 -13.50
C TYR A 59 11.29 5.74 -12.85
N ASN A 60 11.76 5.17 -11.73
CA ASN A 60 13.03 5.57 -11.13
C ASN A 60 14.21 5.29 -12.06
N GLU A 61 14.15 4.21 -12.86
CA GLU A 61 15.21 3.81 -13.78
C GLU A 61 15.13 4.56 -15.12
N ILE A 62 13.91 4.74 -15.64
CA ILE A 62 13.67 5.25 -17.00
C ILE A 62 13.80 6.77 -17.09
N GLN A 63 13.45 7.51 -16.04
CA GLN A 63 13.22 8.97 -16.14
C GLN A 63 14.39 9.84 -15.63
N HIS A 64 15.58 9.25 -15.43
CA HIS A 64 16.82 9.96 -15.06
C HIS A 64 16.64 11.02 -13.94
N GLY A 65 15.78 10.76 -12.96
CA GLY A 65 15.61 11.63 -11.78
C GLY A 65 14.67 12.84 -11.94
N LYS A 66 13.81 12.88 -12.96
CA LYS A 66 12.75 13.90 -13.05
C LYS A 66 11.68 13.78 -11.95
N LEU A 67 11.42 12.57 -11.49
CA LEU A 67 10.45 12.26 -10.44
C LEU A 67 11.08 11.22 -9.51
N GLU A 68 11.08 11.49 -8.21
CA GLU A 68 11.47 10.51 -7.21
C GLU A 68 10.26 9.64 -6.86
N VAL A 69 10.33 8.35 -7.16
CA VAL A 69 9.27 7.42 -6.82
C VAL A 69 9.68 6.61 -5.60
N VAL A 70 8.80 6.60 -4.61
CA VAL A 70 8.93 5.82 -3.38
C VAL A 70 7.73 4.89 -3.28
N SER A 71 7.98 3.59 -3.10
CA SER A 71 6.93 2.64 -2.71
C SER A 71 7.01 2.39 -1.21
N LEU A 72 5.89 2.58 -0.51
CA LEU A 72 5.75 2.26 0.90
C LEU A 72 4.78 1.07 1.04
N ALA A 73 5.34 -0.09 1.34
CA ALA A 73 4.58 -1.31 1.58
C ALA A 73 4.07 -1.35 3.02
N CYS A 74 2.75 -1.36 3.19
CA CYS A 74 2.09 -1.40 4.49
C CYS A 74 1.47 -2.78 4.77
N ALA A 75 1.46 -3.18 6.04
CA ALA A 75 0.76 -4.36 6.53
C ALA A 75 -0.74 -4.06 6.80
N LEU A 76 -1.43 -4.91 7.58
CA LEU A 76 -2.82 -4.65 7.96
C LEU A 76 -2.89 -3.42 8.86
N VAL A 77 -3.41 -2.32 8.31
CA VAL A 77 -3.55 -1.05 9.02
C VAL A 77 -4.82 -1.10 9.88
N GLY A 78 -4.63 -0.87 11.19
CA GLY A 78 -5.70 -0.70 12.17
C GLY A 78 -5.57 0.64 12.88
N GLY A 79 -6.59 1.03 13.63
CA GLY A 79 -6.63 2.28 14.37
C GLY A 79 -7.95 3.02 14.18
N ASP A 80 -7.99 4.25 14.64
CA ASP A 80 -9.17 5.10 14.56
C ASP A 80 -9.49 5.46 13.11
N ILE A 81 -10.77 5.43 12.77
CA ILE A 81 -11.26 5.78 11.43
C ILE A 81 -11.98 7.12 11.53
N LEU A 82 -11.73 7.99 10.54
CA LEU A 82 -12.43 9.28 10.42
C LEU A 82 -13.93 9.13 10.09
N LEU A 83 -14.36 7.95 9.65
CA LEU A 83 -15.75 7.64 9.30
C LEU A 83 -16.51 7.21 10.56
N SER A 84 -17.71 7.75 10.73
CA SER A 84 -18.64 7.39 11.82
C SER A 84 -19.28 6.01 11.65
N TYR A 85 -18.96 5.28 10.59
CA TYR A 85 -19.38 3.89 10.35
C TYR A 85 -18.19 3.04 9.96
N LEU A 86 -18.28 1.73 10.22
CA LEU A 86 -17.27 0.77 9.82
C LEU A 86 -17.61 0.21 8.42
N PRO A 87 -16.85 0.54 7.36
CA PRO A 87 -17.06 -0.09 6.07
C PRO A 87 -16.82 -1.60 6.19
N ALA A 88 -17.71 -2.42 5.64
CA ALA A 88 -17.58 -3.88 5.67
C ALA A 88 -16.25 -4.38 5.05
N THR A 89 -15.65 -3.58 4.17
CA THR A 89 -14.38 -3.85 3.47
C THR A 89 -13.14 -3.26 4.14
N CYS A 90 -13.30 -2.56 5.27
CA CYS A 90 -12.17 -1.97 5.97
C CYS A 90 -11.32 -3.05 6.66
N THR A 91 -10.00 -2.88 6.67
CA THR A 91 -9.05 -3.74 7.41
C THR A 91 -9.43 -3.84 8.88
N LEU A 92 -10.04 -2.80 9.47
CA LEU A 92 -10.52 -2.84 10.85
C LEU A 92 -11.60 -3.91 11.06
N SER A 93 -12.51 -4.10 10.09
CA SER A 93 -13.53 -5.16 10.14
C SER A 93 -12.89 -6.55 10.18
N ALA A 94 -11.75 -6.72 9.51
CA ALA A 94 -10.97 -7.95 9.62
C ALA A 94 -10.31 -8.07 11.00
N ILE A 95 -9.67 -7.02 11.50
CA ILE A 95 -8.98 -7.01 12.81
C ILE A 95 -9.95 -7.32 13.96
N ILE A 96 -11.13 -6.69 13.98
CA ILE A 96 -12.13 -6.91 15.03
C ILE A 96 -12.98 -8.16 14.83
N SER A 97 -12.74 -8.95 13.78
CA SER A 97 -13.53 -10.16 13.47
C SER A 97 -13.56 -11.17 14.62
N GLN A 98 -12.50 -11.19 15.45
CA GLN A 98 -12.43 -11.99 16.68
C GLN A 98 -13.51 -11.60 17.70
N LEU A 99 -13.86 -10.31 17.75
CA LEU A 99 -14.87 -9.77 18.66
C LEU A 99 -16.27 -9.84 18.06
N THR A 100 -16.40 -9.63 16.74
CA THR A 100 -17.69 -9.59 16.05
C THR A 100 -18.19 -10.96 15.57
N SER A 101 -17.46 -12.04 15.87
CA SER A 101 -17.75 -13.41 15.39
C SER A 101 -17.92 -13.52 13.87
N ASN A 102 -17.21 -12.68 13.12
CA ASN A 102 -17.30 -12.68 11.65
C ASN A 102 -16.38 -13.77 11.08
N LEU A 103 -16.96 -14.97 10.94
CA LEU A 103 -16.27 -16.21 10.62
C LEU A 103 -15.32 -16.16 9.40
N PRO A 104 -15.71 -15.59 8.23
CA PRO A 104 -14.81 -15.54 7.07
C PRO A 104 -13.54 -14.71 7.33
N TYR A 105 -13.65 -13.53 7.92
CA TYR A 105 -12.48 -12.69 8.22
C TYR A 105 -11.62 -13.26 9.34
N TYR A 106 -12.25 -13.89 10.34
CA TYR A 106 -11.54 -14.59 11.40
C TYR A 106 -10.67 -15.73 10.85
N ASN A 107 -11.25 -16.59 9.99
CA ASN A 107 -10.52 -17.68 9.36
C ASN A 107 -9.40 -17.17 8.46
N ALA A 108 -9.63 -16.06 7.75
CA ALA A 108 -8.62 -15.45 6.89
C ALA A 108 -7.44 -14.86 7.70
N LEU A 109 -7.71 -14.22 8.84
CA LEU A 109 -6.65 -13.77 9.76
C LEU A 109 -5.88 -14.94 10.38
N ARG A 110 -6.59 -16.01 10.76
CA ARG A 110 -5.96 -17.22 11.31
C ARG A 110 -5.05 -17.88 10.28
N PHE A 111 -5.49 -17.95 9.03
CA PHE A 111 -4.65 -18.43 7.92
C PHE A 111 -3.39 -17.56 7.74
N LEU A 112 -3.53 -16.23 7.77
CA LEU A 112 -2.37 -15.33 7.71
C LEU A 112 -1.41 -15.54 8.90
N GLN A 113 -1.95 -15.71 10.11
CA GLN A 113 -1.16 -15.98 11.30
C GLN A 113 -0.39 -17.31 11.20
N GLU A 114 -1.02 -18.36 10.69
CA GLU A 114 -0.37 -19.66 10.49
C GLU A 114 0.73 -19.59 9.41
N PHE A 115 0.52 -18.79 8.36
CA PHE A 115 1.49 -18.62 7.27
C PHE A 115 2.70 -17.75 7.66
N LEU A 116 2.48 -16.65 8.37
CA LEU A 116 3.52 -15.67 8.73
C LEU A 116 4.07 -15.86 10.16
N GLY A 117 3.49 -16.76 10.95
CA GLY A 117 3.81 -16.94 12.38
C GLY A 117 3.22 -15.85 13.30
N SER A 118 2.80 -14.71 12.75
CA SER A 118 2.16 -13.61 13.45
C SER A 118 1.26 -12.81 12.49
N ILE A 119 0.35 -11.99 13.04
CA ILE A 119 -0.46 -11.08 12.22
C ILE A 119 0.26 -9.73 12.18
N PRO A 120 0.76 -9.28 11.02
CA PRO A 120 1.46 -8.01 10.94
C PRO A 120 0.42 -6.87 10.96
N LEU A 121 0.39 -6.15 12.08
CA LEU A 121 -0.52 -5.05 12.36
C LEU A 121 0.25 -3.74 12.49
N LEU A 122 -0.31 -2.67 11.93
CA LEU A 122 0.27 -1.34 11.95
C LEU A 122 -0.78 -0.31 12.35
N HIS A 123 -0.43 0.66 13.19
CA HIS A 123 -1.36 1.73 13.53
C HIS A 123 -1.45 2.74 12.39
N ILE A 124 -2.62 3.35 12.18
CA ILE A 124 -2.81 4.38 11.15
C ILE A 124 -1.86 5.57 11.34
N ASP A 125 -1.57 5.94 12.59
CA ASP A 125 -0.64 7.03 12.90
C ASP A 125 0.77 6.71 12.42
N ASP A 126 1.26 5.48 12.60
CA ASP A 126 2.58 5.05 12.12
C ASP A 126 2.66 5.14 10.58
N VAL A 127 1.57 4.78 9.89
CA VAL A 127 1.47 4.90 8.42
C VAL A 127 1.54 6.37 8.02
N CYS A 128 0.82 7.25 8.71
CA CYS A 128 0.83 8.68 8.45
C CYS A 128 2.23 9.29 8.67
N GLU A 129 2.88 8.96 9.79
CA GLU A 129 4.25 9.37 10.08
C GLU A 129 5.23 8.85 9.03
N ALA A 130 5.06 7.62 8.55
CA ALA A 130 5.88 7.06 7.49
C ALA A 130 5.74 7.81 6.16
N HIS A 131 4.52 8.21 5.79
CA HIS A 131 4.30 9.02 4.59
C HIS A 131 4.91 10.42 4.74
N ILE A 132 4.77 11.06 5.92
CA ILE A 132 5.38 12.36 6.22
C ILE A 132 6.91 12.26 6.13
N PHE A 133 7.50 11.27 6.78
CA PHE A 133 8.94 11.02 6.73
C PHE A 133 9.43 10.83 5.29
N CYS A 134 8.70 10.04 4.49
CA CYS A 134 8.99 9.84 3.09
C CYS A 134 8.88 11.14 2.28
N MET A 135 8.11 12.13 2.68
CA MET A 135 8.02 13.45 2.04
C MET A 135 9.12 14.41 2.49
N GLU A 136 9.51 14.38 3.77
CA GLU A 136 10.49 15.32 4.35
C GLU A 136 11.94 15.00 3.99
N LYS A 137 12.27 13.73 3.73
CA LYS A 137 13.65 13.33 3.40
C LYS A 137 14.16 14.02 2.13
N GLN A 138 15.43 14.42 2.15
CA GLN A 138 16.01 15.24 1.08
C GLN A 138 16.12 14.47 -0.26
N SER A 139 16.43 13.18 -0.21
CA SER A 139 16.28 12.26 -1.34
C SER A 139 15.93 10.89 -0.79
N LEU A 140 14.88 10.29 -1.34
CA LEU A 140 14.42 8.96 -0.99
C LEU A 140 13.85 8.32 -2.26
N ARG A 141 14.33 7.12 -2.61
CA ARG A 141 13.92 6.39 -3.82
C ARG A 141 13.91 4.90 -3.56
N GLY A 142 12.99 4.21 -4.21
CA GLY A 142 12.89 2.76 -4.14
C GLY A 142 11.74 2.29 -3.25
N ARG A 143 11.86 1.05 -2.79
CA ARG A 143 10.82 0.34 -2.04
C ARG A 143 11.20 0.26 -0.57
N PHE A 144 10.21 0.48 0.30
CA PHE A 144 10.38 0.45 1.74
C PHE A 144 9.18 -0.20 2.40
N ILE A 145 9.43 -0.86 3.53
CA ILE A 145 8.39 -1.53 4.32
C ILE A 145 8.10 -0.69 5.55
N CYS A 146 6.82 -0.48 5.83
CA CYS A 146 6.36 0.16 7.05
C CYS A 146 6.11 -0.92 8.11
N GLU A 147 7.03 -1.02 9.07
CA GLU A 147 6.94 -1.94 10.21
C GLU A 147 6.79 -1.15 11.52
N ASN A 148 6.16 -1.79 12.51
CA ASN A 148 5.75 -1.17 13.76
C ASN A 148 6.92 -1.08 14.76
N TYR A 149 7.62 0.07 14.88
CA TYR A 149 8.65 0.35 15.92
C TYR A 149 8.92 1.88 16.06
N PRO A 150 9.43 2.37 17.23
CA PRO A 150 9.45 3.79 17.63
C PRO A 150 10.54 4.64 16.92
N GLN A 151 11.17 4.12 15.88
CA GLN A 151 12.17 4.81 15.06
C GLN A 151 12.09 4.22 13.66
N LEU A 152 11.43 4.93 12.75
CA LEU A 152 11.16 4.53 11.37
C LEU A 152 12.45 4.07 10.66
N ARG A 153 12.67 2.75 10.56
CA ARG A 153 13.80 2.18 9.79
C ARG A 153 13.30 1.78 8.42
N ILE A 154 13.26 2.78 7.56
CA ILE A 154 13.12 2.63 6.11
C ILE A 154 14.31 1.78 5.61
N SER A 155 14.10 0.47 5.45
CA SER A 155 15.12 -0.45 4.95
C SER A 155 14.95 -0.58 3.44
N PRO A 156 15.95 -0.20 2.61
CA PRO A 156 15.93 -0.55 1.20
C PRO A 156 16.06 -2.08 1.09
N GLU A 157 15.15 -2.71 0.36
CA GLU A 157 15.41 -4.05 -0.20
C GLU A 157 16.45 -3.97 -1.32
#